data_AF-A0AAV9AQ82-F1
#
_entry.id   AF-A0AAV9AQ82-F1
#
_cell.length_a   1.000
_cell.length_b   1.000
_cell.length_c   1.000
_cell.angle_alpha   90.00
_cell.angle_beta   90.00
_cell.angle_gamma   90.00
#
_symmetry.space_group_name_H-M   'P 1'
#
loop_
_entity.id
_entity.type
_entity.pdbx_description
1 polymer ?
#
loop_
_entity_poly.entity_id
_entity_poly.type
_entity_poly.pdbx_seq_one_letter_code
_entity_poly.pdbx_strand_id
1 'polypeptide(L)'
;MSRRGSTRYMNRFEVFSGILSDDPSRNPDFYNWNRVKLRYCDGASFAGDGEYRSGITSLYFRGQRIWEAIISDLLQKGLSYANKALLSGCSAGGLATFLHCDDFAQLFPRTTTVKCLSDAGFFLDVRDISGNYTMRKFVEDLVALQGVVQNLNKNCTGSRILPFQCFFPQYALMYMKMPYFILNSAYDVFQFHHIFVPSSTDMRGHWNRCKLNPAACTPDEIMILQGFRNEMIQALSLFGYSRNGGMYINSCFAHCQSELQETWFAPDSPRLNNKKIAEMVGDWYFERVAAKEVDCPYPCDSTCHNIIP
;
A
#
# COMPACT_ATOMS: atom_id res chain seq x y z
N MET A 1 -20.40 14.71 1.82
CA MET A 1 -19.35 14.05 1.01
C MET A 1 -18.02 14.74 1.26
N SER A 2 -16.92 13.99 1.29
CA SER A 2 -15.56 14.52 1.45
C SER A 2 -14.77 14.49 0.13
N ARG A 3 -13.52 14.96 0.13
CA ARG A 3 -12.59 14.85 -1.02
C ARG A 3 -12.36 13.41 -1.51
N ARG A 4 -12.64 12.41 -0.68
CA ARG A 4 -12.53 10.97 -1.01
C ARG A 4 -13.81 10.36 -1.60
N GLY A 5 -14.89 11.14 -1.73
CA GLY A 5 -16.14 10.70 -2.36
C GLY A 5 -16.65 11.67 -3.43
N SER A 6 -15.96 12.78 -3.68
CA SER A 6 -16.28 13.69 -4.78
C SER A 6 -15.09 14.61 -5.11
N THR A 7 -14.82 14.76 -6.40
CA THR A 7 -13.78 15.65 -6.94
C THR A 7 -14.10 17.13 -6.71
N ARG A 8 -15.36 17.49 -6.41
CA ARG A 8 -15.75 18.88 -6.07
C ARG A 8 -15.05 19.44 -4.84
N TYR A 9 -14.62 18.56 -3.94
CA TYR A 9 -13.93 18.93 -2.69
C TYR A 9 -12.42 18.69 -2.76
N MET A 10 -11.87 18.41 -3.95
CA MET A 10 -10.43 18.25 -4.12
C MET A 10 -9.76 19.60 -4.38
N ASN A 11 -8.59 19.80 -3.77
CA ASN A 11 -7.71 20.90 -4.14
C ASN A 11 -7.30 20.78 -5.61
N ARG A 12 -7.11 21.93 -6.26
CA ARG A 12 -6.66 22.00 -7.66
C ARG A 12 -5.22 21.56 -7.87
N PHE A 13 -4.39 21.71 -6.83
CA PHE A 13 -2.98 21.37 -6.86
C PHE A 13 -2.68 20.24 -5.88
N GLU A 14 -1.73 19.39 -6.25
CA GLU A 14 -1.18 18.34 -5.40
C GLU A 14 0.32 18.56 -5.25
N VAL A 15 0.82 18.39 -4.04
CA VAL A 15 2.26 18.51 -3.75
C VAL A 15 2.94 17.21 -4.15
N PHE A 16 3.99 17.33 -4.96
CA PHE A 16 4.88 16.23 -5.30
C PHE A 16 6.10 16.28 -4.38
N SER A 17 6.28 15.22 -3.59
CA SER A 17 7.37 15.06 -2.62
C SER A 17 7.81 13.59 -2.61
N GLY A 18 8.92 13.30 -1.92
CA GLY A 18 9.50 11.96 -1.86
C GLY A 18 9.78 11.44 -3.26
N ILE A 19 9.25 10.26 -3.58
CA ILE A 19 9.37 9.60 -4.89
C ILE A 19 8.83 10.45 -6.07
N LEU A 20 8.00 11.46 -5.81
CA LEU A 20 7.47 12.37 -6.83
C LEU A 20 8.25 13.70 -6.93
N SER A 21 9.23 13.96 -6.06
CA SER A 21 10.04 15.19 -6.15
C SER A 21 10.84 15.24 -7.47
N ASP A 22 10.98 16.43 -8.08
CA ASP A 22 11.88 16.69 -9.22
C ASP A 22 13.26 17.21 -8.83
N ASP A 23 13.48 17.42 -7.54
CA ASP A 23 14.81 17.74 -7.04
C ASP A 23 15.67 16.46 -6.96
N PRO A 24 16.79 16.37 -7.72
CA PRO A 24 17.68 15.21 -7.70
C PRO A 24 18.34 14.97 -6.33
N SER A 25 18.47 16.00 -5.48
CA SER A 25 18.96 15.83 -4.11
C SER A 25 17.94 15.14 -3.19
N ARG A 26 16.67 15.13 -3.59
CA ARG A 26 15.54 14.57 -2.85
C ARG A 26 15.02 13.26 -3.43
N ASN A 27 15.21 13.03 -4.73
CA ASN A 27 14.71 11.87 -5.46
C ASN A 27 15.69 11.46 -6.58
N PRO A 28 16.90 10.99 -6.23
CA PRO A 28 18.03 10.89 -7.16
C PRO A 28 17.75 10.02 -8.40
N ASP A 29 16.88 9.01 -8.25
CA ASP A 29 16.63 8.01 -9.28
C ASP A 29 15.41 8.30 -10.17
N PHE A 30 14.43 9.05 -9.65
CA PHE A 30 13.16 9.30 -10.34
C PHE A 30 12.87 10.79 -10.58
N TYR A 31 13.77 11.71 -10.20
CA TYR A 31 13.52 13.16 -10.28
C TYR A 31 13.09 13.67 -11.66
N ASN A 32 13.70 13.12 -12.72
CA ASN A 32 13.44 13.56 -14.09
C ASN A 32 12.37 12.71 -14.82
N TRP A 33 11.55 11.96 -14.08
CA TRP A 33 10.48 11.17 -14.68
C TRP A 33 9.22 12.01 -14.93
N ASN A 34 8.40 11.56 -15.88
CA ASN A 34 7.01 12.01 -15.95
C ASN A 34 6.26 11.50 -14.71
N ARG A 35 5.62 12.40 -13.99
CA ARG A 35 4.98 12.12 -12.69
C ARG A 35 3.49 12.40 -12.77
N VAL A 36 2.68 11.44 -12.34
CA VAL A 36 1.22 11.53 -12.37
C VAL A 36 0.66 11.01 -11.06
N LYS A 37 -0.32 11.73 -10.49
CA LYS A 37 -1.01 11.34 -9.26
C LYS A 37 -2.50 11.12 -9.51
N LEU A 38 -2.94 9.88 -9.39
CA LEU A 38 -4.35 9.50 -9.49
C LEU A 38 -5.06 9.86 -8.18
N ARG A 39 -6.08 10.72 -8.26
CA ARG A 39 -6.82 11.19 -7.07
C ARG A 39 -7.85 10.15 -6.65
N TYR A 40 -7.71 9.61 -5.45
CA TYR A 40 -8.60 8.60 -4.90
C TYR A 40 -9.98 9.16 -4.54
N CYS A 41 -11.04 8.63 -5.15
CA CYS A 41 -12.43 9.00 -4.82
C CYS A 41 -13.46 7.88 -5.02
N ASP A 42 -13.05 6.64 -5.22
CA ASP A 42 -13.95 5.53 -5.53
C ASP A 42 -14.31 4.66 -4.31
N GLY A 43 -13.41 4.54 -3.34
CA GLY A 43 -13.67 3.82 -2.09
C GLY A 43 -13.31 2.33 -2.09
N ALA A 44 -12.74 1.76 -3.16
CA ALA A 44 -12.26 0.38 -3.19
C ALA A 44 -10.97 0.23 -4.00
N SER A 45 -9.98 1.09 -3.76
CA SER A 45 -8.66 0.98 -4.38
C SER A 45 -8.71 0.86 -5.91
N PHE A 46 -9.59 1.64 -6.54
CA PHE A 46 -9.86 1.62 -7.97
C PHE A 46 -10.40 0.29 -8.52
N ALA A 47 -11.01 -0.57 -7.71
CA ALA A 47 -11.44 -1.91 -8.15
C ALA A 47 -12.96 -2.11 -8.16
N GLY A 48 -13.76 -1.16 -7.66
CA GLY A 48 -15.21 -1.25 -7.66
C GLY A 48 -15.86 -0.89 -9.00
N ASP A 49 -16.94 -1.59 -9.38
CA ASP A 49 -17.86 -1.19 -10.45
C ASP A 49 -19.35 -1.39 -10.07
N GLY A 50 -19.66 -1.24 -8.79
CA GLY A 50 -20.99 -1.44 -8.21
C GLY A 50 -21.83 -0.17 -8.15
N GLU A 51 -23.13 -0.35 -7.95
CA GLU A 51 -24.06 0.75 -7.74
C GLU A 51 -25.02 0.41 -6.62
N TYR A 52 -25.17 1.33 -5.67
CA TYR A 52 -26.13 1.19 -4.59
C TYR A 52 -27.25 2.22 -4.77
N ARG A 53 -28.51 1.74 -4.71
CA ARG A 53 -29.70 2.57 -4.80
C ARG A 53 -30.53 2.43 -3.54
N SER A 54 -30.84 3.55 -2.89
CA SER A 54 -31.75 3.61 -1.74
C SER A 54 -32.67 4.81 -1.89
N GLY A 55 -33.93 4.53 -2.28
CA GLY A 55 -34.91 5.56 -2.63
C GLY A 55 -34.40 6.46 -3.75
N ILE A 56 -34.26 7.75 -3.45
CA ILE A 56 -33.74 8.78 -4.38
C ILE A 56 -32.20 8.89 -4.37
N THR A 57 -31.52 8.18 -3.47
CA THR A 57 -30.06 8.26 -3.33
C THR A 57 -29.40 7.14 -4.13
N SER A 58 -28.55 7.50 -5.09
CA SER A 58 -27.68 6.57 -5.80
C SER A 58 -26.22 6.85 -5.43
N LEU A 59 -25.49 5.81 -5.03
CA LEU A 59 -24.05 5.84 -4.87
C LEU A 59 -23.41 5.03 -5.99
N TYR A 60 -22.45 5.64 -6.66
CA TYR A 60 -21.71 5.06 -7.78
C TYR A 60 -20.31 4.69 -7.33
N PHE A 61 -20.01 3.40 -7.28
CA PHE A 61 -18.67 2.89 -7.06
C PHE A 61 -18.09 2.58 -8.44
N ARG A 62 -17.19 3.44 -8.90
CA ARG A 62 -16.67 3.43 -10.29
C ARG A 62 -15.16 3.36 -10.34
N GLY A 63 -14.53 2.79 -9.32
CA GLY A 63 -13.08 2.68 -9.21
C GLY A 63 -12.44 2.10 -10.46
N GLN A 64 -12.95 0.96 -10.94
CA GLN A 64 -12.43 0.28 -12.12
C GLN A 64 -12.55 1.17 -13.38
N ARG A 65 -13.70 1.81 -13.58
CA ARG A 65 -13.92 2.70 -14.73
C ARG A 65 -13.08 3.97 -14.66
N ILE A 66 -12.89 4.52 -13.46
CA ILE A 66 -12.03 5.69 -13.25
C ILE A 66 -10.59 5.34 -13.60
N TRP A 67 -10.11 4.17 -13.15
CA TRP A 67 -8.79 3.66 -13.51
C TRP A 67 -8.62 3.53 -15.02
N GLU A 68 -9.51 2.81 -15.70
CA GLU A 68 -9.46 2.61 -17.15
C GLU A 68 -9.49 3.93 -17.92
N ALA A 69 -10.37 4.86 -17.54
CA ALA A 69 -10.49 6.16 -18.19
C ALA A 69 -9.22 7.01 -18.04
N ILE A 70 -8.65 7.07 -16.83
CA ILE A 70 -7.42 7.84 -16.58
C ILE A 70 -6.25 7.22 -17.34
N ILE A 71 -6.07 5.90 -17.27
CA ILE A 71 -4.93 5.25 -17.91
C ILE A 71 -5.02 5.37 -19.44
N SER A 72 -6.21 5.23 -20.02
CA SER A 72 -6.44 5.45 -21.46
C SER A 72 -6.09 6.88 -21.91
N ASP A 73 -6.45 7.89 -21.11
CA ASP A 73 -6.08 9.29 -21.38
C ASP A 73 -4.56 9.52 -21.26
N LEU A 74 -3.90 8.92 -20.25
CA LEU A 74 -2.45 9.01 -20.08
C LEU A 74 -1.66 8.33 -21.19
N LEU A 75 -2.13 7.19 -21.70
CA LEU A 75 -1.52 6.49 -22.84
C LEU A 75 -1.42 7.42 -24.05
N GLN A 76 -2.48 8.19 -24.33
CA GLN A 76 -2.52 9.16 -25.42
C GLN A 76 -1.62 10.39 -25.16
N LYS A 77 -1.39 10.74 -23.89
CA LYS A 77 -0.52 11.84 -23.46
C LYS A 77 0.95 11.47 -23.34
N GLY A 78 1.33 10.29 -23.84
CA GLY A 78 2.72 9.88 -23.99
C GLY A 78 3.14 8.71 -23.11
N LEU A 79 2.29 8.23 -22.20
CA LEU A 79 2.60 7.04 -21.40
C LEU A 79 2.86 5.82 -22.30
N SER A 80 2.16 5.71 -23.44
CA SER A 80 2.36 4.62 -24.41
C SER A 80 3.77 4.54 -25.01
N TYR A 81 4.55 5.63 -24.97
CA TYR A 81 5.93 5.68 -25.45
C TYR A 81 6.97 5.49 -24.35
N ALA A 82 6.56 5.28 -23.10
CA ALA A 82 7.49 5.11 -21.99
C ALA A 82 8.37 3.87 -22.18
N ASN A 83 9.69 4.00 -22.02
CA ASN A 83 10.59 2.85 -21.94
C ASN A 83 10.64 2.21 -20.55
N LYS A 84 10.25 2.99 -19.53
CA LYS A 84 10.23 2.61 -18.12
C LYS A 84 8.96 3.17 -17.48
N ALA A 85 8.25 2.35 -16.73
CA ALA A 85 7.08 2.74 -15.97
C ALA A 85 7.16 2.15 -14.55
N LEU A 86 6.70 2.94 -13.58
CA LEU A 86 6.56 2.53 -12.18
C LEU A 86 5.13 2.87 -11.72
N LEU A 87 4.33 1.85 -11.45
CA LEU A 87 3.03 2.04 -10.81
C LEU A 87 3.24 2.00 -9.29
N SER A 88 3.02 3.12 -8.61
CA SER A 88 3.18 3.23 -7.17
C SER A 88 1.96 3.87 -6.50
N GLY A 89 1.81 3.63 -5.20
CA GLY A 89 0.81 4.29 -4.39
C GLY A 89 0.96 3.96 -2.92
N CYS A 90 0.34 4.79 -2.07
CA CYS A 90 0.27 4.53 -0.64
C CYS A 90 -1.11 4.02 -0.19
N SER A 91 -1.16 3.13 0.80
CA SER A 91 -2.38 2.77 1.56
C SER A 91 -3.40 2.11 0.63
N ALA A 92 -4.61 2.63 0.51
CA ALA A 92 -5.55 2.20 -0.53
C ALA A 92 -4.97 2.32 -1.97
N GLY A 93 -4.12 3.31 -2.24
CA GLY A 93 -3.37 3.40 -3.50
C GLY A 93 -2.27 2.35 -3.62
N GLY A 94 -1.62 1.99 -2.52
CA GLY A 94 -0.66 0.89 -2.48
C GLY A 94 -1.35 -0.45 -2.69
N LEU A 95 -2.54 -0.63 -2.13
CA LEU A 95 -3.42 -1.76 -2.40
C LEU A 95 -3.85 -1.79 -3.88
N ALA A 96 -4.19 -0.64 -4.47
CA ALA A 96 -4.55 -0.55 -5.88
C ALA A 96 -3.44 -1.10 -6.79
N THR A 97 -2.16 -0.92 -6.41
CA THR A 97 -1.05 -1.50 -7.20
C THR A 97 -1.08 -3.03 -7.21
N PHE A 98 -1.53 -3.72 -6.15
CA PHE A 98 -1.71 -5.19 -6.17
C PHE A 98 -2.82 -5.62 -7.13
N LEU A 99 -3.86 -4.81 -7.24
CA LEU A 99 -5.05 -5.10 -8.04
C LEU A 99 -4.84 -4.84 -9.53
N HIS A 100 -4.03 -3.83 -9.86
CA HIS A 100 -3.92 -3.32 -11.24
C HIS A 100 -2.57 -3.52 -11.92
N CYS A 101 -1.51 -3.91 -11.20
CA CYS A 101 -0.16 -3.94 -11.76
C CYS A 101 0.01 -4.85 -12.99
N ASP A 102 -0.53 -6.07 -12.94
CA ASP A 102 -0.39 -7.03 -14.03
C ASP A 102 -1.13 -6.54 -15.30
N ASP A 103 -2.29 -5.92 -15.16
CA ASP A 103 -3.06 -5.37 -16.28
C ASP A 103 -2.44 -4.07 -16.79
N PHE A 104 -1.90 -3.23 -15.90
CA PHE A 104 -1.13 -2.04 -16.26
C PHE A 104 0.06 -2.41 -17.15
N ALA A 105 0.82 -3.44 -16.80
CA ALA A 105 1.97 -3.87 -17.57
C ALA A 105 1.61 -4.40 -18.96
N GLN A 106 0.42 -4.98 -19.13
CA GLN A 106 -0.07 -5.48 -20.43
C GLN A 106 -0.37 -4.35 -21.44
N LEU A 107 -0.48 -3.10 -20.98
CA LEU A 107 -0.70 -1.94 -21.86
C LEU A 107 0.56 -1.51 -22.62
N PHE A 108 1.73 -2.05 -22.26
CA PHE A 108 3.01 -1.66 -22.84
C PHE A 108 3.61 -2.77 -23.71
N PRO A 109 4.46 -2.42 -24.71
CA PRO A 109 5.28 -3.40 -25.41
C PRO A 109 6.17 -4.18 -24.43
N ARG A 110 6.50 -5.44 -24.76
CA ARG A 110 7.39 -6.29 -23.95
C ARG A 110 8.80 -5.72 -23.72
N THR A 111 9.22 -4.75 -24.53
CA THR A 111 10.49 -4.03 -24.38
C THR A 111 10.46 -2.96 -23.27
N THR A 112 9.28 -2.59 -22.78
CA THR A 112 9.11 -1.61 -21.71
C THR A 112 9.37 -2.25 -20.36
N THR A 113 10.21 -1.63 -19.54
CA THR A 113 10.38 -2.04 -18.14
C THR A 113 9.21 -1.52 -17.32
N VAL A 114 8.28 -2.39 -16.94
CA VAL A 114 7.18 -2.05 -16.02
C VAL A 114 7.39 -2.76 -14.69
N LYS A 115 7.40 -2.00 -13.59
CA LYS A 115 7.45 -2.55 -12.22
C LYS A 115 6.45 -1.82 -11.33
N CYS A 116 6.12 -2.39 -10.18
CA CYS A 116 5.14 -1.82 -9.27
C CYS A 116 5.64 -1.76 -7.83
N LEU A 117 5.26 -0.72 -7.11
CA LEU A 117 5.64 -0.46 -5.72
C LEU A 117 4.39 -0.24 -4.88
N SER A 118 4.21 -1.06 -3.87
CA SER A 118 3.20 -0.84 -2.84
C SER A 118 3.84 -0.24 -1.60
N ASP A 119 3.42 0.96 -1.22
CA ASP A 119 3.78 1.60 0.05
C ASP A 119 2.61 1.50 1.03
N ALA A 120 2.81 0.86 2.19
CA ALA A 120 1.79 0.67 3.22
C ALA A 120 0.48 0.04 2.68
N GLY A 121 0.56 -0.70 1.58
CA GLY A 121 -0.60 -1.30 0.91
C GLY A 121 -0.79 -2.77 1.18
N PHE A 122 0.21 -3.45 1.78
CA PHE A 122 0.11 -4.85 2.20
C PHE A 122 -0.71 -4.97 3.50
N PHE A 123 -2.03 -4.96 3.37
CA PHE A 123 -2.96 -5.16 4.47
C PHE A 123 -3.12 -6.64 4.84
N LEU A 124 -3.09 -6.94 6.13
CA LEU A 124 -3.22 -8.29 6.66
C LEU A 124 -4.69 -8.67 6.93
N ASP A 125 -5.02 -9.93 6.66
CA ASP A 125 -6.28 -10.57 7.01
C ASP A 125 -6.14 -11.35 8.33
N VAL A 126 -5.94 -10.62 9.42
CA VAL A 126 -5.68 -11.16 10.77
C VAL A 126 -6.86 -10.94 11.72
N ARG A 127 -6.81 -11.63 12.85
CA ARG A 127 -7.72 -11.39 13.98
C ARG A 127 -7.29 -10.13 14.74
N ASP A 128 -8.25 -9.37 15.23
CA ASP A 128 -8.02 -8.28 16.17
C ASP A 128 -7.66 -8.81 17.58
N ILE A 129 -7.36 -7.90 18.51
CA ILE A 129 -7.04 -8.24 19.91
C ILE A 129 -8.16 -8.94 20.69
N SER A 130 -9.38 -8.97 20.17
CA SER A 130 -10.50 -9.75 20.73
C SER A 130 -10.66 -11.12 20.05
N GLY A 131 -9.78 -11.47 19.11
CA GLY A 131 -9.79 -12.73 18.38
C GLY A 131 -10.74 -12.77 17.18
N ASN A 132 -11.31 -11.63 16.77
CA ASN A 132 -12.31 -11.57 15.69
C ASN A 132 -11.70 -11.09 14.37
N TYR A 133 -12.27 -11.56 13.25
CA TYR A 133 -11.88 -11.10 11.91
C TYR A 133 -12.63 -9.82 11.50
N THR A 134 -12.49 -8.75 12.28
CA THR A 134 -13.23 -7.50 12.08
C THR A 134 -12.92 -6.86 10.73
N MET A 135 -11.63 -6.76 10.35
CA MET A 135 -11.26 -6.20 9.04
C MET A 135 -11.68 -7.10 7.87
N ARG A 136 -11.64 -8.42 8.03
CA ARG A 136 -12.16 -9.35 7.01
C ARG A 136 -13.62 -9.07 6.72
N LYS A 137 -14.43 -8.90 7.77
CA LYS A 137 -15.86 -8.65 7.62
C LYS A 137 -16.11 -7.31 6.92
N PHE A 138 -15.37 -6.27 7.30
CA PHE A 138 -15.41 -4.98 6.61
C PHE A 138 -15.06 -5.12 5.12
N VAL A 139 -14.00 -5.85 4.78
CA VAL A 139 -13.58 -6.06 3.38
C VAL A 139 -14.60 -6.89 2.60
N GLU A 140 -15.18 -7.94 3.20
CA GLU A 140 -16.27 -8.71 2.60
C GLU A 140 -17.44 -7.80 2.21
N ASP A 141 -17.91 -6.97 3.14
CA ASP A 141 -19.04 -6.06 2.91
C ASP A 141 -18.68 -4.99 1.86
N LEU A 142 -17.45 -4.46 1.88
CA LEU A 142 -16.96 -3.50 0.89
C LEU A 142 -16.90 -4.10 -0.52
N VAL A 143 -16.31 -5.29 -0.65
CA VAL A 143 -16.17 -6.00 -1.93
C VAL A 143 -17.54 -6.36 -2.51
N ALA A 144 -18.48 -6.78 -1.67
CA ALA A 144 -19.85 -7.06 -2.07
C ALA A 144 -20.59 -5.79 -2.52
N LEU A 145 -20.55 -4.72 -1.70
CA LEU A 145 -21.23 -3.46 -1.98
C LEU A 145 -20.77 -2.82 -3.29
N GLN A 146 -19.47 -2.84 -3.55
CA GLN A 146 -18.87 -2.18 -4.70
C GLN A 146 -18.68 -3.10 -5.91
N GLY A 147 -19.12 -4.36 -5.82
CA GLY A 147 -18.93 -5.35 -6.87
C GLY A 147 -17.46 -5.41 -7.31
N VAL A 148 -16.56 -5.83 -6.42
CA VAL A 148 -15.12 -5.82 -6.72
C VAL A 148 -14.65 -7.17 -7.30
N VAL A 149 -15.32 -8.27 -6.98
CA VAL A 149 -14.85 -9.65 -7.25
C VAL A 149 -14.48 -9.87 -8.72
N GLN A 150 -15.26 -9.34 -9.66
CA GLN A 150 -15.00 -9.54 -11.10
C GLN A 150 -13.73 -8.85 -11.60
N ASN A 151 -13.20 -7.88 -10.84
CA ASN A 151 -11.99 -7.12 -11.14
C ASN A 151 -10.77 -7.65 -10.36
N LEU A 152 -10.93 -8.71 -9.55
CA LEU A 152 -9.81 -9.35 -8.84
C LEU A 152 -9.08 -10.35 -9.74
N ASN A 153 -7.83 -10.66 -9.37
CA ASN A 153 -7.03 -11.66 -10.06
C ASN A 153 -7.76 -13.01 -10.14
N LYS A 154 -8.07 -13.46 -11.35
CA LYS A 154 -8.86 -14.68 -11.61
C LYS A 154 -8.21 -15.97 -11.10
N ASN A 155 -6.87 -16.02 -11.08
CA ASN A 155 -6.16 -17.19 -10.55
C ASN A 155 -6.28 -17.25 -9.02
N CYS A 156 -6.27 -16.09 -8.36
CA CYS A 156 -6.54 -16.01 -6.93
C CYS A 156 -8.01 -16.36 -6.65
N THR A 157 -8.98 -15.72 -7.30
CA THR A 157 -10.39 -15.97 -6.99
C THR A 157 -10.82 -17.40 -7.30
N GLY A 158 -10.23 -18.03 -8.32
CA GLY A 158 -10.45 -19.45 -8.65
C GLY A 158 -9.81 -20.44 -7.68
N SER A 159 -8.83 -20.03 -6.85
CA SER A 159 -8.15 -20.91 -5.88
C SER A 159 -8.72 -20.80 -4.46
N ARG A 160 -9.63 -19.85 -4.21
CA ARG A 160 -10.15 -19.55 -2.87
C ARG A 160 -11.63 -19.90 -2.78
N ILE A 161 -12.02 -20.44 -1.63
CA ILE A 161 -13.44 -20.68 -1.30
C ILE A 161 -14.20 -19.35 -1.19
N LEU A 162 -13.53 -18.32 -0.66
CA LEU A 162 -14.09 -16.97 -0.49
C LEU A 162 -13.36 -16.00 -1.43
N PRO A 163 -13.90 -15.69 -2.62
CA PRO A 163 -13.22 -14.87 -3.62
C PRO A 163 -12.82 -13.47 -3.16
N PHE A 164 -13.60 -12.86 -2.25
CA PHE A 164 -13.29 -11.52 -1.73
C PHE A 164 -11.95 -11.45 -1.00
N GLN A 165 -11.44 -12.59 -0.50
CA GLN A 165 -10.13 -12.62 0.15
C GLN A 165 -9.02 -12.18 -0.79
N CYS A 166 -9.18 -12.34 -2.11
CA CYS A 166 -8.23 -11.84 -3.09
C CYS A 166 -8.14 -10.31 -3.19
N PHE A 167 -8.97 -9.57 -2.44
CA PHE A 167 -8.76 -8.15 -2.19
C PHE A 167 -7.62 -7.90 -1.19
N PHE A 168 -7.31 -8.85 -0.31
CA PHE A 168 -6.13 -8.74 0.56
C PHE A 168 -4.86 -9.18 -0.18
N PRO A 169 -3.79 -8.36 -0.17
CA PRO A 169 -2.51 -8.71 -0.78
C PRO A 169 -1.90 -9.99 -0.25
N GLN A 170 -2.18 -10.34 1.01
CA GLN A 170 -1.77 -11.60 1.63
C GLN A 170 -2.15 -12.84 0.79
N TYR A 171 -3.25 -12.79 0.03
CA TYR A 171 -3.66 -13.89 -0.85
C TYR A 171 -3.37 -13.61 -2.32
N ALA A 172 -3.46 -12.36 -2.76
CA ALA A 172 -3.27 -11.99 -4.17
C ALA A 172 -1.81 -12.05 -4.62
N LEU A 173 -0.85 -11.76 -3.72
CA LEU A 173 0.56 -11.55 -4.07
C LEU A 173 1.19 -12.75 -4.81
N MET A 174 0.85 -13.99 -4.42
CA MET A 174 1.41 -15.19 -5.08
C MET A 174 0.96 -15.38 -6.53
N TYR A 175 -0.07 -14.66 -6.97
CA TYR A 175 -0.62 -14.74 -8.33
C TYR A 175 -0.17 -13.57 -9.23
N MET A 176 0.60 -12.64 -8.68
CA MET A 176 1.15 -11.52 -9.44
C MET A 176 2.30 -11.98 -10.32
N LYS A 177 2.39 -11.41 -11.53
CA LYS A 177 3.39 -11.78 -12.53
C LYS A 177 4.51 -10.76 -12.62
N MET A 178 4.19 -9.48 -12.40
CA MET A 178 5.15 -8.41 -12.59
C MET A 178 6.14 -8.29 -11.41
N PRO A 179 7.39 -7.82 -11.66
CA PRO A 179 8.30 -7.48 -10.57
C PRO A 179 7.65 -6.46 -9.64
N TYR A 180 7.72 -6.74 -8.35
CA TYR A 180 7.00 -5.99 -7.33
C TYR A 180 7.90 -5.59 -6.16
N PHE A 181 7.69 -4.39 -5.61
CA PHE A 181 8.35 -3.93 -4.39
C PHE A 181 7.33 -3.71 -3.28
N ILE A 182 7.61 -4.25 -2.10
CA ILE A 182 6.78 -4.07 -0.90
C ILE A 182 7.53 -3.17 0.07
N LEU A 183 7.06 -1.93 0.19
CA LEU A 183 7.46 -1.01 1.24
C LEU A 183 6.37 -0.99 2.30
N ASN A 184 6.62 -1.55 3.47
CA ASN A 184 5.63 -1.59 4.53
C ASN A 184 6.31 -1.42 5.88
N SER A 185 5.67 -0.71 6.81
CA SER A 185 6.06 -0.83 8.21
C SER A 185 5.51 -2.15 8.77
N ALA A 186 6.31 -2.86 9.57
CA ALA A 186 5.87 -4.00 10.36
C ALA A 186 4.87 -3.62 11.47
N TYR A 187 4.82 -2.34 11.84
CA TYR A 187 3.90 -1.74 12.81
C TYR A 187 3.10 -0.62 12.15
N ASP A 188 2.59 -0.86 10.93
CA ASP A 188 1.84 0.12 10.17
C ASP A 188 0.71 0.71 11.03
N VAL A 189 0.73 2.04 11.23
CA VAL A 189 -0.16 2.70 12.20
C VAL A 189 -1.63 2.61 11.80
N PHE A 190 -1.94 2.54 10.51
CA PHE A 190 -3.32 2.32 10.07
C PHE A 190 -3.77 0.90 10.44
N GLN A 191 -2.95 -0.10 10.17
CA GLN A 191 -3.29 -1.48 10.53
C GLN A 191 -3.38 -1.65 12.05
N PHE A 192 -2.44 -1.09 12.81
CA PHE A 192 -2.50 -1.09 14.27
C PHE A 192 -3.81 -0.46 14.77
N HIS A 193 -4.17 0.73 14.29
CA HIS A 193 -5.31 1.48 14.82
C HIS A 193 -6.67 1.00 14.32
N HIS A 194 -6.75 0.37 13.14
CA HIS A 194 -8.03 0.06 12.49
C HIS A 194 -8.24 -1.41 12.15
N ILE A 195 -7.17 -2.22 12.10
CA ILE A 195 -7.26 -3.66 11.82
C ILE A 195 -7.07 -4.46 13.10
N PHE A 196 -5.96 -4.22 13.80
CA PHE A 196 -5.53 -5.06 14.91
C PHE A 196 -6.12 -4.61 16.25
N VAL A 197 -6.11 -3.30 16.52
CA VAL A 197 -6.72 -2.70 17.70
C VAL A 197 -7.73 -1.62 17.30
N PRO A 198 -8.83 -1.95 16.60
CA PRO A 198 -9.88 -0.98 16.31
C PRO A 198 -10.55 -0.46 17.59
N SER A 199 -11.16 0.73 17.53
CA SER A 199 -11.88 1.31 18.69
C SER A 199 -13.00 0.41 19.22
N SER A 200 -13.56 -0.46 18.37
CA SER A 200 -14.59 -1.44 18.76
C SER A 200 -14.08 -2.51 19.72
N THR A 201 -12.77 -2.80 19.75
CA THR A 201 -12.16 -3.80 20.63
C THR A 201 -11.42 -3.19 21.83
N ASP A 202 -11.20 -1.88 21.82
CA ASP A 202 -10.57 -1.13 22.92
C ASP A 202 -11.54 -0.09 23.53
N MET A 203 -12.74 -0.53 23.91
CA MET A 203 -13.79 0.37 24.42
C MET A 203 -13.40 1.12 25.71
N ARG A 204 -12.46 0.58 26.49
CA ARG A 204 -11.95 1.21 27.72
C ARG A 204 -10.72 2.08 27.46
N GLY A 205 -10.21 2.10 26.23
CA GLY A 205 -9.09 2.95 25.84
C GLY A 205 -7.74 2.55 26.45
N HIS A 206 -7.53 1.26 26.71
CA HIS A 206 -6.28 0.74 27.28
C HIS A 206 -5.10 1.01 26.34
N TRP A 207 -5.32 0.93 25.03
CA TRP A 207 -4.28 1.10 24.02
C TRP A 207 -4.08 2.56 23.60
N ASN A 208 -4.90 3.50 24.08
CA ASN A 208 -4.83 4.90 23.65
C ASN A 208 -3.45 5.52 23.87
N ARG A 209 -2.79 5.22 24.99
CA ARG A 209 -1.44 5.73 25.27
C ARG A 209 -0.42 5.18 24.28
N CYS A 210 -0.48 3.88 24.02
CA CYS A 210 0.41 3.19 23.08
C CYS A 210 0.19 3.67 21.63
N LYS A 211 -1.06 3.86 21.20
CA LYS A 211 -1.42 4.39 19.88
C LYS A 211 -0.94 5.82 19.66
N LEU A 212 -1.00 6.67 20.68
CA LEU A 212 -0.54 8.07 20.60
C LEU A 212 0.99 8.17 20.69
N ASN A 213 1.62 7.26 21.43
CA ASN A 213 3.07 7.24 21.60
C ASN A 213 3.56 5.80 21.79
N PRO A 214 4.24 5.21 20.79
CA PRO A 214 4.79 3.87 20.89
C PRO A 214 5.80 3.66 22.03
N ALA A 215 6.45 4.73 22.51
CA ALA A 215 7.32 4.66 23.69
C ALA A 215 6.53 4.54 25.01
N ALA A 216 5.23 4.81 24.99
CA ALA A 216 4.34 4.68 26.15
C ALA A 216 3.61 3.32 26.21
N CYS A 217 3.85 2.43 25.25
CA CYS A 217 3.33 1.07 25.30
C CYS A 217 3.94 0.31 26.49
N THR A 218 3.11 -0.46 27.17
CA THR A 218 3.54 -1.43 28.18
C THR A 218 4.31 -2.59 27.54
N PRO A 219 5.11 -3.34 28.32
CA PRO A 219 5.79 -4.54 27.81
C PRO A 219 4.84 -5.57 27.17
N ASP A 220 3.64 -5.73 27.74
CA ASP A 220 2.62 -6.64 27.21
C ASP A 220 2.04 -6.16 25.87
N GLU A 221 1.74 -4.86 25.75
CA GLU A 221 1.30 -4.27 24.47
C GLU A 221 2.37 -4.41 23.39
N ILE A 222 3.65 -4.20 23.74
CA ILE A 222 4.76 -4.43 22.82
C ILE A 222 4.81 -5.90 22.41
N MET A 223 4.70 -6.85 23.34
CA MET A 223 4.70 -8.28 23.02
C MET A 223 3.57 -8.66 22.05
N ILE A 224 2.37 -8.10 22.25
CA ILE A 224 1.23 -8.30 21.36
C ILE A 224 1.50 -7.70 19.96
N LEU A 225 2.08 -6.49 19.89
CA LEU A 225 2.50 -5.87 18.63
C LEU A 225 3.61 -6.66 17.92
N GLN A 226 4.50 -7.32 18.66
CA GLN A 226 5.48 -8.24 18.06
C GLN A 226 4.81 -9.45 17.41
N GLY A 227 3.74 -9.96 18.01
CA GLY A 227 2.89 -10.98 17.39
C GLY A 227 2.34 -10.50 16.04
N PHE A 228 1.79 -9.28 15.99
CA PHE A 228 1.29 -8.68 14.75
C PHE A 228 2.38 -8.50 13.67
N ARG A 229 3.58 -8.06 14.06
CA ARG A 229 4.74 -8.02 13.16
C ARG A 229 5.07 -9.41 12.59
N ASN A 230 5.02 -10.45 13.42
CA ASN A 230 5.34 -11.81 12.98
C ASN A 230 4.32 -12.34 11.97
N GLU A 231 3.04 -12.00 12.10
CA GLU A 231 2.02 -12.29 11.08
C GLU A 231 2.37 -11.66 9.73
N MET A 232 2.87 -10.42 9.71
CA MET A 232 3.33 -9.77 8.47
C MET A 232 4.50 -10.52 7.82
N ILE A 233 5.52 -10.86 8.62
CA ILE A 233 6.71 -11.56 8.13
C ILE A 233 6.34 -12.95 7.62
N GLN A 234 5.45 -13.66 8.33
CA GLN A 234 4.96 -14.96 7.89
C GLN A 234 4.20 -14.86 6.57
N ALA A 235 3.31 -13.86 6.42
CA ALA A 235 2.58 -13.62 5.18
C ALA A 235 3.50 -13.29 3.98
N LEU A 236 4.66 -12.69 4.23
CA LEU A 236 5.65 -12.32 3.21
C LEU A 236 6.74 -13.39 2.99
N SER A 237 6.77 -14.45 3.79
CA SER A 237 7.86 -15.45 3.79
C SER A 237 8.15 -16.05 2.42
N LEU A 238 7.12 -16.44 1.67
CA LEU A 238 7.27 -16.97 0.31
C LEU A 238 7.78 -15.92 -0.68
N PHE A 239 7.29 -14.68 -0.55
CA PHE A 239 7.74 -13.57 -1.40
C PHE A 239 9.20 -13.19 -1.14
N GLY A 240 9.69 -13.41 0.09
CA GLY A 240 11.10 -13.24 0.45
C GLY A 240 12.06 -14.01 -0.48
N TYR A 241 11.63 -15.14 -1.05
CA TYR A 241 12.42 -15.95 -1.98
C TYR A 241 12.29 -15.54 -3.46
N SER A 242 11.41 -14.58 -3.79
CA SER A 242 11.24 -14.09 -5.15
C SER A 242 12.55 -13.53 -5.69
N ARG A 243 12.99 -13.88 -6.90
CA ARG A 243 14.24 -13.32 -7.46
C ARG A 243 14.09 -11.87 -7.91
N ASN A 244 12.89 -11.50 -8.38
CA ASN A 244 12.63 -10.20 -9.00
C ASN A 244 11.86 -9.24 -8.07
N GLY A 245 11.47 -9.71 -6.88
CA GLY A 245 10.80 -8.89 -5.87
C GLY A 245 11.79 -8.05 -5.06
N GLY A 246 11.34 -6.90 -4.61
CA GLY A 246 12.01 -6.06 -3.61
C GLY A 246 11.15 -5.90 -2.37
N MET A 247 11.79 -5.66 -1.22
CA MET A 247 11.11 -5.56 0.05
C MET A 247 11.88 -4.65 1.01
N TYR A 248 11.17 -3.76 1.68
CA TYR A 248 11.69 -2.93 2.76
C TYR A 248 10.66 -2.91 3.88
N ILE A 249 10.83 -3.83 4.85
CA ILE A 249 9.97 -3.92 6.02
C ILE A 249 10.69 -3.34 7.22
N ASN A 250 10.39 -2.09 7.56
CA ASN A 250 10.99 -1.42 8.72
C ASN A 250 10.15 -1.55 9.99
N SER A 251 10.77 -1.28 11.13
CA SER A 251 10.11 -1.34 12.44
C SER A 251 9.62 0.01 12.96
N CYS A 252 9.49 1.00 12.09
CA CYS A 252 8.98 2.33 12.45
C CYS A 252 7.47 2.30 12.55
N PHE A 253 6.86 3.02 13.49
CA PHE A 253 5.42 3.23 13.47
C PHE A 253 5.10 4.29 12.42
N ALA A 254 4.74 3.88 11.21
CA ALA A 254 4.52 4.80 10.09
C ALA A 254 3.45 4.27 9.12
N HIS A 255 2.90 5.16 8.31
CA HIS A 255 2.00 4.86 7.20
C HIS A 255 2.26 5.87 6.08
N CYS A 256 2.40 5.42 4.83
CA CYS A 256 2.85 6.22 3.67
C CYS A 256 4.24 6.82 3.79
N GLN A 257 5.26 6.06 3.39
CA GLN A 257 6.66 6.44 3.56
C GLN A 257 7.37 6.92 2.28
N SER A 258 6.83 6.61 1.10
CA SER A 258 7.46 6.91 -0.19
C SER A 258 7.22 8.35 -0.67
N GLU A 259 6.11 8.96 -0.27
CA GLU A 259 5.72 10.32 -0.70
C GLU A 259 6.11 11.42 0.32
N LEU A 260 6.60 11.04 1.50
CA LEU A 260 7.11 11.94 2.53
C LEU A 260 8.64 12.02 2.43
N GLN A 261 9.19 13.23 2.40
CA GLN A 261 10.63 13.39 2.18
C GLN A 261 11.45 12.88 3.36
N GLU A 262 10.91 13.10 4.56
CA GLU A 262 11.45 12.76 5.87
C GLU A 262 11.69 11.26 6.01
N THR A 263 10.90 10.44 5.33
CA THR A 263 11.07 8.97 5.30
C THR A 263 11.73 8.47 4.03
N TRP A 264 11.53 9.16 2.89
CA TRP A 264 12.03 8.73 1.59
C TRP A 264 13.55 8.86 1.46
N PHE A 265 14.08 10.08 1.59
CA PHE A 265 15.49 10.36 1.28
C PHE A 265 16.14 11.51 2.07
N ALA A 266 15.48 12.09 3.07
CA ALA A 266 16.10 13.09 3.95
C ALA A 266 17.41 12.58 4.60
N PRO A 267 18.35 13.45 5.04
CA PRO A 267 19.61 13.02 5.64
C PRO A 267 19.43 12.06 6.82
N ASP A 268 18.43 12.33 7.64
CA ASP A 268 18.00 11.61 8.85
C ASP A 268 16.87 10.60 8.62
N SER A 269 16.48 10.33 7.36
CA SER A 269 15.42 9.36 7.08
C SER A 269 15.73 7.97 7.62
N PRO A 270 14.72 7.13 7.94
CA PRO A 270 14.92 5.77 8.43
C PRO A 270 15.78 4.90 7.50
N ARG A 271 16.56 3.99 8.08
CA ARG A 271 17.54 3.17 7.37
C ARG A 271 17.53 1.72 7.83
N LEU A 272 17.51 0.81 6.87
CA LEU A 272 17.82 -0.61 7.10
C LEU A 272 19.17 -0.93 6.48
N ASN A 273 20.08 -1.50 7.29
CA ASN A 273 21.45 -1.78 6.87
C ASN A 273 22.12 -0.57 6.18
N ASN A 274 21.96 0.61 6.80
CA ASN A 274 22.43 1.93 6.33
C ASN A 274 21.79 2.45 5.02
N LYS A 275 20.85 1.75 4.41
CA LYS A 275 20.16 2.18 3.20
C LYS A 275 18.81 2.83 3.50
N LYS A 276 18.56 3.96 2.86
CA LYS A 276 17.27 4.66 2.86
C LYS A 276 16.27 3.96 1.94
N ILE A 277 15.00 4.31 2.10
CA ILE A 277 13.92 3.79 1.24
C ILE A 277 14.19 4.09 -0.23
N ALA A 278 14.56 5.33 -0.58
CA ALA A 278 14.80 5.70 -1.98
C ALA A 278 15.92 4.89 -2.65
N GLU A 279 17.00 4.63 -1.90
CA GLU A 279 18.14 3.85 -2.37
C GLU A 279 17.73 2.40 -2.64
N MET A 280 16.93 1.81 -1.74
CA MET A 280 16.46 0.43 -1.87
C MET A 280 15.47 0.25 -3.03
N VAL A 281 14.54 1.20 -3.20
CA VAL A 281 13.61 1.18 -4.35
C VAL A 281 14.37 1.39 -5.66
N GLY A 282 15.34 2.31 -5.69
CA GLY A 282 16.19 2.56 -6.84
C GLY A 282 17.04 1.34 -7.22
N ASP A 283 17.74 0.76 -6.26
CA ASP A 283 18.54 -0.45 -6.44
C ASP A 283 17.72 -1.61 -7.00
N TRP A 284 16.51 -1.81 -6.49
CA TRP A 284 15.59 -2.81 -7.03
C TRP A 284 15.09 -2.46 -8.44
N TYR A 285 14.66 -1.22 -8.65
CA TYR A 285 14.03 -0.83 -9.91
C TYR A 285 15.04 -0.93 -11.07
N PHE A 286 16.27 -0.48 -10.83
CA PHE A 286 17.36 -0.50 -11.81
C PHE A 286 18.23 -1.76 -11.75
N GLU A 287 17.86 -2.74 -10.92
CA GLU A 287 18.51 -4.05 -10.81
C GLU A 287 20.00 -3.96 -10.46
N ARG A 288 20.36 -2.97 -9.63
CA ARG A 288 21.74 -2.73 -9.18
C ARG A 288 22.19 -3.81 -8.21
N VAL A 289 21.34 -4.13 -7.23
CA VAL A 289 21.58 -5.15 -6.20
C VAL A 289 20.28 -5.77 -5.71
N ALA A 290 20.38 -6.90 -5.00
CA ALA A 290 19.26 -7.46 -4.26
C ALA A 290 18.77 -6.45 -3.20
N ALA A 291 17.46 -6.26 -3.13
CA ALA A 291 16.84 -5.23 -2.31
C ALA A 291 15.67 -5.82 -1.51
N LYS A 292 15.98 -6.75 -0.59
CA LYS A 292 15.03 -7.31 0.36
C LYS A 292 15.59 -7.20 1.76
N GLU A 293 14.93 -6.39 2.58
CA GLU A 293 15.33 -6.13 3.95
C GLU A 293 14.10 -6.21 4.87
N VAL A 294 14.30 -6.85 6.02
CA VAL A 294 13.34 -6.90 7.13
C VAL A 294 14.08 -6.51 8.38
N ASP A 295 13.59 -5.48 9.04
CA ASP A 295 14.19 -4.91 10.23
C ASP A 295 13.99 -5.79 11.47
N CYS A 296 14.74 -5.52 12.53
CA CYS A 296 14.60 -6.17 13.82
C CYS A 296 13.33 -5.70 14.56
N PRO A 297 12.81 -6.43 15.57
CA PRO A 297 11.69 -5.98 16.40
C PRO A 297 11.89 -4.59 17.05
N TYR A 298 10.86 -3.71 17.00
CA TYR A 298 10.85 -2.43 17.75
C TYR A 298 11.17 -2.68 19.24
N PRO A 299 11.97 -1.82 19.91
CA PRO A 299 12.47 -0.51 19.48
C PRO A 299 13.93 -0.53 18.98
N CYS A 300 14.34 -1.53 18.19
CA CYS A 300 15.75 -1.67 17.83
C CYS A 300 16.29 -0.61 16.84
N ASP A 301 15.45 -0.09 15.94
CA ASP A 301 15.88 0.87 14.92
C ASP A 301 15.79 2.32 15.44
N SER A 302 16.95 2.86 15.82
CA SER A 302 17.10 4.23 16.29
C SER A 302 16.94 5.31 15.21
N THR A 303 16.88 4.93 13.93
CA THR A 303 16.68 5.86 12.81
C THR A 303 15.20 6.08 12.48
N CYS A 304 14.31 5.33 13.14
CA CYS A 304 12.89 5.41 12.86
C CYS A 304 12.27 6.77 13.19
N HIS A 305 11.57 7.31 12.21
CA HIS A 305 10.64 8.42 12.38
C HIS A 305 9.25 7.83 12.60
N ASN A 306 8.82 7.76 13.87
CA ASN A 306 7.47 7.30 14.20
C ASN A 306 6.45 8.41 13.84
N ILE A 307 5.69 8.17 12.77
CA ILE A 307 4.66 9.09 12.24
C ILE A 307 3.30 8.59 12.73
N ILE A 308 2.89 9.11 13.87
CA ILE A 308 1.59 8.85 14.48
C ILE A 308 0.58 9.93 14.04
N PRO A 309 -0.57 9.56 13.45
CA PRO A 309 -1.61 10.51 13.04
C PRO A 309 -2.33 11.20 14.21
#